data_AF-A0A7W1NVA1-F1
#
_entry.id   AF-A0A7W1NVA1-F1
#
_cell.length_a   1.000
_cell.length_b   1.000
_cell.length_c   1.000
_cell.angle_alpha   90.00
_cell.angle_beta   90.00
_cell.angle_gamma   90.00
#
_symmetry.space_group_name_H-M   'P 1'
#
loop_
_entity.id
_entity.type
_entity.pdbx_description
1 polymer ?
#
loop_
_entity_poly.entity_id
_entity_poly.type
_entity_poly.pdbx_seq_one_letter_code
_entity_poly.pdbx_strand_id
1 'polypeptide(L)'
;MRANQETIKKAAKLAKKPIGDFIVLAHHRDPYYVGTPTDIKNAEWFANIWQRAGYLSGAHLRRVHYWIVSQRQVILMPDGLPYENTEKCWEGLGKASMKARYLGMVNIADILDNKNPDPHVHADYSTTEPNYGINVPEFDNPYIHLEGFNVADAQPYHLEVWCEKSTMNDVFMPLCDRYNANLVTFEGEVSLSACNDLIARIKSASGKPARVFYISDFDPAGNSMPVAMSRKVEYLLDLYGCDFDVRINALVLTAETIQEYNLPRKPIKDTENRGEAALFGNGAVELDALEALYPGELGNIVNAALSEYYNQAVFDEVMSEQEALRQSGTRQD
;
A
#
# COMPACT_ATOMS: atom_id res chain seq x y z
N MET A 1 -9.04 -18.49 -15.98
CA MET A 1 -10.33 -18.04 -15.39
C MET A 1 -10.02 -17.51 -14.02
N ARG A 2 -10.28 -16.22 -13.76
CA ARG A 2 -10.00 -15.58 -12.47
C ARG A 2 -10.77 -16.29 -11.36
N ALA A 3 -10.13 -16.54 -10.21
CA ALA A 3 -10.85 -17.06 -9.06
C ALA A 3 -11.91 -16.04 -8.61
N ASN A 4 -13.06 -16.51 -8.18
CA ASN A 4 -14.10 -15.70 -7.55
C ASN A 4 -14.89 -16.58 -6.58
N GLN A 5 -15.87 -16.00 -5.90
CA GLN A 5 -16.63 -16.71 -4.89
C GLN A 5 -17.29 -18.00 -5.43
N GLU A 6 -17.83 -17.98 -6.64
CA GLU A 6 -18.48 -19.16 -7.22
C GLU A 6 -17.47 -20.27 -7.53
N THR A 7 -16.32 -19.92 -8.13
CA THR A 7 -15.29 -20.91 -8.44
C THR A 7 -14.70 -21.49 -7.16
N ILE A 8 -14.50 -20.68 -6.12
CA ILE A 8 -14.04 -21.12 -4.80
C ILE A 8 -15.05 -22.08 -4.16
N LYS A 9 -16.35 -21.74 -4.18
CA LYS A 9 -17.41 -22.62 -3.67
C LYS A 9 -17.44 -23.96 -4.42
N LYS A 10 -17.31 -23.93 -5.75
CA LYS A 10 -17.25 -25.14 -6.58
C LYS A 10 -16.03 -26.00 -6.25
N ALA A 11 -14.85 -25.38 -6.10
CA ALA A 11 -13.62 -26.07 -5.74
C ALA A 11 -13.69 -26.72 -4.34
N ALA A 12 -14.15 -25.96 -3.34
CA ALA A 12 -14.31 -26.47 -1.98
C ALA A 12 -15.30 -27.65 -1.90
N LYS A 13 -16.42 -27.55 -2.63
CA LYS A 13 -17.41 -28.64 -2.74
C LYS A 13 -16.81 -29.89 -3.39
N LEU A 14 -16.04 -29.72 -4.48
CA LEU A 14 -15.40 -30.83 -5.18
C LEU A 14 -14.36 -31.53 -4.29
N ALA A 15 -13.58 -30.75 -3.54
CA ALA A 15 -12.56 -31.25 -2.63
C ALA A 15 -13.12 -31.77 -1.29
N LYS A 16 -14.42 -31.59 -1.01
CA LYS A 16 -15.07 -31.91 0.28
C LYS A 16 -14.35 -31.27 1.48
N LYS A 17 -13.88 -30.05 1.30
CA LYS A 17 -13.12 -29.28 2.31
C LYS A 17 -13.86 -27.98 2.66
N PRO A 18 -13.65 -27.41 3.86
CA PRO A 18 -14.23 -26.13 4.21
C PRO A 18 -13.72 -25.01 3.29
N ILE A 19 -14.54 -23.97 3.09
CA ILE A 19 -14.17 -22.79 2.27
C ILE A 19 -12.90 -22.11 2.79
N GLY A 20 -12.69 -22.14 4.11
CA GLY A 20 -11.49 -21.59 4.77
C GLY A 20 -10.17 -22.12 4.19
N ASP A 21 -10.16 -23.34 3.66
CA ASP A 21 -8.96 -23.94 3.03
C ASP A 21 -8.66 -23.38 1.63
N PHE A 22 -9.54 -22.55 1.07
CA PHE A 22 -9.46 -22.00 -0.30
C PHE A 22 -9.40 -20.47 -0.34
N ILE A 23 -9.40 -19.82 0.83
CA ILE A 23 -9.27 -18.37 0.97
C ILE A 23 -8.11 -18.08 1.92
N VAL A 24 -7.48 -16.93 1.74
CA VAL A 24 -6.31 -16.54 2.54
C VAL A 24 -6.76 -15.75 3.77
N LEU A 25 -7.77 -14.90 3.59
CA LEU A 25 -8.32 -14.07 4.66
C LEU A 25 -9.68 -14.60 5.14
N ALA A 26 -10.17 -14.05 6.25
CA ALA A 26 -11.52 -14.34 6.72
C ALA A 26 -12.57 -14.07 5.62
N HIS A 27 -13.66 -14.85 5.61
CA HIS A 27 -14.72 -14.80 4.58
C HIS A 27 -15.20 -13.38 4.23
N HIS A 28 -15.34 -12.50 5.24
CA HIS A 28 -15.85 -11.15 5.03
C HIS A 28 -14.79 -10.15 4.53
N ARG A 29 -13.50 -10.52 4.57
CA ARG A 29 -12.35 -9.70 4.18
C ARG A 29 -11.65 -10.16 2.90
N ASP A 30 -11.70 -11.46 2.56
CA ASP A 30 -11.00 -11.97 1.38
C ASP A 30 -11.61 -11.40 0.07
N PRO A 31 -10.82 -10.66 -0.73
CA PRO A 31 -11.30 -10.04 -1.98
C PRO A 31 -11.91 -11.04 -2.97
N TYR A 32 -11.37 -12.26 -3.04
CA TYR A 32 -11.85 -13.28 -3.97
C TYR A 32 -13.16 -13.94 -3.52
N TYR A 33 -13.53 -13.79 -2.24
CA TYR A 33 -14.76 -14.34 -1.69
C TYR A 33 -15.92 -13.34 -1.64
N VAL A 34 -15.66 -12.07 -1.98
CA VAL A 34 -16.69 -11.04 -2.13
C VAL A 34 -17.68 -11.44 -3.24
N GLY A 35 -18.97 -11.24 -2.97
CA GLY A 35 -20.05 -11.50 -3.92
C GLY A 35 -21.19 -12.33 -3.33
N THR A 36 -21.34 -12.39 -2.01
CA THR A 36 -22.54 -12.98 -1.40
C THR A 36 -23.75 -12.09 -1.72
N PRO A 37 -24.99 -12.60 -1.65
CA PRO A 37 -26.18 -11.76 -1.81
C PRO A 37 -26.17 -10.53 -0.88
N THR A 38 -25.63 -10.69 0.33
CA THR A 38 -25.45 -9.58 1.29
C THR A 38 -24.38 -8.59 0.82
N ASP A 39 -23.24 -9.05 0.30
CA ASP A 39 -22.21 -8.16 -0.24
C ASP A 39 -22.74 -7.34 -1.42
N ILE A 40 -23.46 -7.98 -2.34
CA ILE A 40 -24.06 -7.35 -3.51
C ILE A 40 -25.05 -6.27 -3.05
N LYS A 41 -25.97 -6.61 -2.13
CA LYS A 41 -26.94 -5.65 -1.58
C LYS A 41 -26.27 -4.44 -0.93
N ASN A 42 -25.20 -4.67 -0.15
CA ASN A 42 -24.44 -3.59 0.48
C ASN A 42 -23.71 -2.72 -0.55
N ALA A 43 -23.12 -3.34 -1.57
CA ALA A 43 -22.41 -2.67 -2.64
C ALA A 43 -23.36 -1.81 -3.50
N GLU A 44 -24.50 -2.35 -3.90
CA GLU A 44 -25.54 -1.63 -4.66
C GLU A 44 -26.08 -0.43 -3.88
N TRP A 45 -26.32 -0.62 -2.58
CA TRP A 45 -26.73 0.47 -1.70
C TRP A 45 -25.68 1.58 -1.67
N PHE A 46 -24.40 1.26 -1.47
CA PHE A 46 -23.34 2.26 -1.45
C PHE A 46 -23.18 2.96 -2.81
N ALA A 47 -23.20 2.20 -3.92
CA ALA A 47 -23.09 2.76 -5.26
C ALA A 47 -24.25 3.72 -5.58
N ASN A 48 -25.47 3.40 -5.16
CA ASN A 48 -26.61 4.31 -5.29
C ASN A 48 -26.42 5.60 -4.49
N ILE A 49 -25.92 5.50 -3.25
CA ILE A 49 -25.59 6.68 -2.44
C ILE A 49 -24.50 7.52 -3.10
N TRP A 50 -23.43 6.88 -3.56
CA TRP A 50 -22.31 7.53 -4.25
C TRP A 50 -22.78 8.33 -5.47
N GLN A 51 -23.61 7.70 -6.31
CA GLN A 51 -24.20 8.33 -7.49
C GLN A 51 -25.16 9.48 -7.12
N ARG A 52 -26.04 9.28 -6.15
CA ARG A 52 -27.01 10.31 -5.70
C ARG A 52 -26.34 11.53 -5.09
N ALA A 53 -25.21 11.33 -4.42
CA ALA A 53 -24.42 12.41 -3.85
C ALA A 53 -23.67 13.22 -4.94
N GLY A 54 -23.62 12.73 -6.18
CA GLY A 54 -22.96 13.39 -7.29
C GLY A 54 -21.42 13.35 -7.20
N TYR A 55 -20.87 12.43 -6.42
CA TYR A 55 -19.43 12.26 -6.34
C TYR A 55 -18.93 11.58 -7.62
N LEU A 56 -18.08 12.28 -8.37
CA LEU A 56 -17.40 11.74 -9.55
C LEU A 56 -16.06 11.12 -9.18
N SER A 57 -15.31 11.78 -8.29
CA SER A 57 -14.04 11.31 -7.72
C SER A 57 -13.67 12.17 -6.52
N GLY A 58 -12.62 11.79 -5.78
CA GLY A 58 -11.98 12.66 -4.79
C GLY A 58 -12.73 12.80 -3.46
N ALA A 59 -13.72 11.95 -3.17
CA ALA A 59 -14.49 12.03 -1.93
C ALA A 59 -14.02 10.99 -0.91
N HIS A 60 -13.63 11.47 0.27
CA HIS A 60 -13.37 10.61 1.42
C HIS A 60 -14.69 10.11 2.05
N LEU A 61 -14.68 8.90 2.62
CA LEU A 61 -15.88 8.25 3.18
C LEU A 61 -16.60 9.09 4.24
N ARG A 62 -15.87 9.91 5.00
CA ARG A 62 -16.48 10.79 6.01
C ARG A 62 -17.36 11.88 5.40
N ARG A 63 -17.07 12.34 4.17
CA ARG A 63 -17.96 13.26 3.44
C ARG A 63 -19.26 12.56 3.02
N VAL A 64 -19.16 11.31 2.57
CA VAL A 64 -20.33 10.47 2.26
C VAL A 64 -21.19 10.26 3.51
N HIS A 65 -20.56 9.93 4.65
CA HIS A 65 -21.25 9.78 5.94
C HIS A 65 -22.08 11.01 6.31
N TYR A 66 -21.47 12.20 6.33
CA TYR A 66 -22.20 13.42 6.66
C TYR A 66 -23.22 13.82 5.60
N TRP A 67 -22.97 13.52 4.33
CA TRP A 67 -23.96 13.71 3.28
C TRP A 67 -25.21 12.88 3.54
N ILE A 68 -25.07 11.60 3.92
CA ILE A 68 -26.21 10.72 4.25
C ILE A 68 -27.00 11.27 5.44
N VAL A 69 -26.30 11.64 6.52
CA VAL A 69 -26.92 12.16 7.75
C VAL A 69 -27.64 13.50 7.53
N SER A 70 -27.22 14.27 6.52
CA SER A 70 -27.78 15.61 6.24
C SER A 70 -28.99 15.60 5.29
N GLN A 71 -29.48 14.42 4.87
CA GLN A 71 -30.63 14.35 3.97
C GLN A 71 -31.94 14.70 4.68
N ARG A 72 -32.83 15.41 3.97
CA ARG A 72 -34.18 15.73 4.49
C ARG A 72 -35.04 14.50 4.73
N GLN A 73 -34.86 13.46 3.93
CA GLN A 73 -35.49 12.16 4.11
C GLN A 73 -34.46 11.18 4.66
N VAL A 74 -34.86 10.41 5.68
CA VAL A 74 -33.99 9.39 6.28
C VAL A 74 -33.62 8.36 5.23
N ILE A 75 -32.32 8.18 5.02
CA ILE A 75 -31.80 7.10 4.20
C ILE A 75 -31.82 5.82 5.04
N LEU A 76 -32.37 4.75 4.47
CA LEU A 76 -32.34 3.43 5.08
C LEU A 76 -31.06 2.69 4.70
N MET A 77 -30.52 1.96 5.65
CA MET A 77 -29.46 0.97 5.48
C MET A 77 -29.97 -0.25 4.69
N PRO A 78 -29.06 -1.11 4.17
CA PRO A 78 -29.43 -2.35 3.49
C PRO A 78 -30.30 -3.29 4.34
N ASP A 79 -30.18 -3.26 5.67
CA ASP A 79 -31.02 -4.04 6.59
C ASP A 79 -32.40 -3.43 6.85
N GLY A 80 -32.68 -2.25 6.28
CA GLY A 80 -33.94 -1.51 6.42
C GLY A 80 -33.98 -0.57 7.64
N LEU A 81 -32.92 -0.53 8.45
CA LEU A 81 -32.83 0.39 9.59
C LEU A 81 -32.44 1.81 9.13
N PRO A 82 -32.82 2.87 9.86
CA PRO A 82 -32.39 4.23 9.53
C PRO A 82 -30.87 4.39 9.64
N TYR A 83 -30.27 5.13 8.70
CA TYR A 83 -28.88 5.55 8.80
C TYR A 83 -28.76 6.74 9.76
N GLU A 84 -28.04 6.57 10.85
CA GLU A 84 -27.85 7.57 11.90
C GLU A 84 -26.36 7.87 12.11
N ASN A 85 -26.04 9.00 12.74
CA ASN A 85 -24.67 9.34 13.12
C ASN A 85 -24.20 8.49 14.31
N THR A 86 -23.96 7.20 14.05
CA THR A 86 -23.54 6.19 15.02
C THR A 86 -22.36 5.41 14.49
N GLU A 87 -21.55 4.85 15.39
CA GLU A 87 -20.40 4.02 15.03
C GLU A 87 -20.81 2.80 14.19
N LYS A 88 -21.96 2.18 14.52
CA LYS A 88 -22.51 1.06 13.76
C LYS A 88 -22.79 1.43 12.29
N CYS A 89 -23.39 2.59 12.04
CA CYS A 89 -23.68 3.05 10.67
C CYS A 89 -22.39 3.46 9.93
N TRP A 90 -21.42 4.01 10.66
CA TRP A 90 -20.09 4.30 10.11
C TRP A 90 -19.35 3.03 9.66
N GLU A 91 -19.28 2.00 10.52
CA GLU A 91 -18.72 0.70 10.14
C GLU A 91 -19.47 0.06 8.97
N GLY A 92 -20.80 0.14 8.97
CA GLY A 92 -21.64 -0.36 7.90
C GLY A 92 -21.34 0.32 6.56
N LEU A 93 -21.18 1.64 6.56
CA LEU A 93 -20.77 2.42 5.38
C LEU A 93 -19.39 1.99 4.87
N GLY A 94 -18.42 1.83 5.77
CA GLY A 94 -17.07 1.36 5.41
C GLY A 94 -17.09 -0.02 4.77
N LYS A 95 -17.85 -0.97 5.35
CA LYS A 95 -18.05 -2.32 4.78
C LYS A 95 -18.72 -2.24 3.41
N ALA A 96 -19.80 -1.47 3.27
CA ALA A 96 -20.52 -1.33 2.01
C ALA A 96 -19.66 -0.71 0.89
N SER A 97 -18.89 0.33 1.21
CA SER A 97 -17.92 0.95 0.29
C SER A 97 -16.88 -0.05 -0.20
N MET A 98 -16.31 -0.83 0.71
CA MET A 98 -15.33 -1.86 0.38
C MET A 98 -15.91 -2.88 -0.61
N LYS A 99 -17.15 -3.34 -0.39
CA LYS A 99 -17.84 -4.27 -1.30
C LYS A 99 -18.12 -3.65 -2.66
N ALA A 100 -18.56 -2.39 -2.71
CA ALA A 100 -18.78 -1.68 -3.97
C ALA A 100 -17.51 -1.57 -4.81
N ARG A 101 -16.36 -1.33 -4.17
CA ARG A 101 -15.05 -1.29 -4.84
C ARG A 101 -14.62 -2.66 -5.36
N TYR A 102 -14.70 -3.73 -4.54
CA TYR A 102 -14.37 -5.09 -4.99
C TYR A 102 -15.33 -5.64 -6.06
N LEU A 103 -16.58 -5.16 -6.12
CA LEU A 103 -17.53 -5.56 -7.17
C LEU A 103 -17.47 -4.66 -8.41
N GLY A 104 -16.57 -3.67 -8.44
CA GLY A 104 -16.41 -2.75 -9.57
C GLY A 104 -17.58 -1.78 -9.77
N MET A 105 -18.46 -1.62 -8.77
CA MET A 105 -19.59 -0.68 -8.83
C MET A 105 -19.17 0.76 -8.56
N VAL A 106 -18.05 0.95 -7.86
CA VAL A 106 -17.38 2.25 -7.66
C VAL A 106 -15.90 2.04 -7.92
N ASN A 107 -15.28 2.93 -8.70
CA ASN A 107 -13.85 2.83 -8.98
C ASN A 107 -13.04 2.97 -7.69
N ILE A 108 -12.01 2.15 -7.54
CA ILE A 108 -11.17 2.10 -6.34
C ILE A 108 -10.50 3.45 -6.11
N ALA A 109 -10.04 4.11 -7.18
CA ALA A 109 -9.35 5.39 -7.15
C ALA A 109 -10.26 6.60 -6.83
N ASP A 110 -11.58 6.47 -6.96
CA ASP A 110 -12.51 7.59 -6.75
C ASP A 110 -12.70 7.92 -5.26
N ILE A 111 -12.40 6.97 -4.37
CA ILE A 111 -12.50 7.14 -2.92
C ILE A 111 -11.10 7.40 -2.34
N LEU A 112 -10.88 8.63 -1.89
CA LEU A 112 -9.62 9.03 -1.25
C LEU A 112 -9.51 8.46 0.16
N ASP A 113 -8.28 8.09 0.52
CA ASP A 113 -7.89 7.68 1.87
C ASP A 113 -7.05 8.78 2.52
N ASN A 114 -7.74 9.75 3.16
CA ASN A 114 -7.08 10.86 3.86
C ASN A 114 -6.70 10.50 5.31
N LYS A 115 -6.81 9.24 5.71
CA LYS A 115 -6.40 8.81 7.04
C LYS A 115 -4.88 8.77 7.14
N ASN A 116 -4.22 8.33 6.06
CA ASN A 116 -2.78 8.14 5.99
C ASN A 116 -2.14 9.32 5.24
N PRO A 117 -0.88 9.68 5.56
CA PRO A 117 -0.14 10.67 4.81
C PRO A 117 0.15 10.20 3.38
N ASP A 118 0.38 11.15 2.48
CA ASP A 118 0.82 10.84 1.13
C ASP A 118 2.20 10.15 1.16
N PRO A 119 2.47 9.22 0.23
CA PRO A 119 3.76 8.57 0.14
C PRO A 119 4.86 9.57 -0.24
N HIS A 120 6.05 9.38 0.31
CA HIS A 120 7.25 10.06 -0.17
C HIS A 120 7.75 9.33 -1.40
N VAL A 121 7.51 9.91 -2.58
CA VAL A 121 7.89 9.34 -3.87
C VAL A 121 9.31 9.78 -4.20
N HIS A 122 10.25 8.82 -4.21
CA HIS A 122 11.61 9.02 -4.69
C HIS A 122 11.79 8.39 -6.08
N ALA A 123 11.07 7.31 -6.38
CA ALA A 123 11.00 6.73 -7.71
C ALA A 123 9.93 7.43 -8.56
N ASP A 124 10.32 8.55 -9.17
CA ASP A 124 9.53 9.18 -10.22
C ASP A 124 9.73 8.44 -11.55
N TYR A 125 8.69 8.35 -12.38
CA TYR A 125 8.71 7.77 -13.73
C TYR A 125 7.98 8.67 -14.73
N SER A 126 7.75 9.94 -14.36
CA SER A 126 6.99 10.90 -15.16
C SER A 126 7.73 11.38 -16.42
N THR A 127 9.06 11.26 -16.46
CA THR A 127 9.90 11.69 -17.58
C THR A 127 9.91 10.64 -18.69
N THR A 128 9.04 10.81 -19.69
CA THR A 128 8.90 9.87 -20.82
C THR A 128 9.74 10.23 -22.04
N GLU A 129 10.21 11.48 -22.13
CA GLU A 129 11.08 11.97 -23.21
C GLU A 129 12.17 12.88 -22.63
N PRO A 130 13.40 12.90 -23.21
CA PRO A 130 14.44 13.81 -22.80
C PRO A 130 13.95 15.26 -22.94
N ASN A 131 13.67 15.95 -21.84
CA ASN A 131 13.25 17.33 -21.88
C ASN A 131 14.47 18.23 -21.81
N TYR A 132 14.59 19.16 -22.77
CA TYR A 132 15.66 20.15 -22.84
C TYR A 132 15.07 21.53 -22.54
N GLY A 133 15.39 22.04 -21.34
CA GLY A 133 15.03 23.38 -20.93
C GLY A 133 16.24 24.29 -20.99
N ILE A 134 16.18 25.36 -21.79
CA ILE A 134 17.12 26.47 -21.68
C ILE A 134 16.53 27.43 -20.65
N ASN A 135 17.11 27.46 -19.45
CA ASN A 135 16.77 28.50 -18.49
C ASN A 135 17.65 29.73 -18.78
N VAL A 136 17.02 30.81 -19.24
CA VAL A 136 17.67 32.11 -19.41
C VAL A 136 17.08 33.09 -18.38
N PRO A 137 17.33 32.92 -17.06
CA PRO A 137 17.06 34.02 -16.16
C PRO A 137 18.17 35.05 -16.37
N GLU A 138 17.78 36.31 -16.42
CA GLU A 138 18.66 37.46 -16.58
C GLU A 138 19.91 37.35 -15.66
N PHE A 139 21.08 37.15 -16.29
CA PHE A 139 22.46 37.29 -15.79
C PHE A 139 23.15 36.17 -14.96
N ASP A 140 24.42 35.97 -15.35
CA ASP A 140 25.59 35.32 -14.72
C ASP A 140 25.87 33.81 -14.85
N ASN A 141 24.91 32.90 -15.08
CA ASN A 141 25.26 31.48 -15.30
C ASN A 141 24.16 30.64 -15.99
N PRO A 142 23.98 30.74 -17.33
CA PRO A 142 23.04 29.88 -18.04
C PRO A 142 23.52 28.43 -18.03
N TYR A 143 22.63 27.48 -17.70
CA TYR A 143 22.88 26.06 -17.83
C TYR A 143 21.76 25.38 -18.62
N ILE A 144 22.15 24.38 -19.41
CA ILE A 144 21.23 23.48 -20.10
C ILE A 144 20.84 22.40 -19.10
N HIS A 145 19.53 22.26 -18.84
CA HIS A 145 19.01 21.12 -18.09
C HIS A 145 18.60 20.02 -19.06
N LEU A 146 19.19 18.83 -18.90
CA LEU A 146 18.89 17.64 -19.68
C LEU A 146 18.25 16.62 -18.72
N GLU A 147 16.93 16.47 -18.80
CA GLU A 147 16.20 15.44 -18.07
C GLU A 147 15.91 14.28 -19.02
N GLY A 148 16.78 13.27 -19.08
CA GLY A 148 16.57 12.11 -19.96
C GLY A 148 17.04 10.76 -19.40
N PHE A 149 17.86 10.76 -18.35
CA PHE A 149 18.35 9.55 -17.69
C PHE A 149 17.95 9.59 -16.23
N ASN A 150 16.76 9.09 -15.92
CA ASN A 150 16.29 9.02 -14.56
C ASN A 150 16.87 7.77 -13.88
N VAL A 151 17.46 7.94 -12.69
CA VAL A 151 17.99 6.83 -11.89
C VAL A 151 16.92 5.77 -11.67
N ALA A 152 15.68 6.18 -11.38
CA ALA A 152 14.57 5.26 -11.15
C ALA A 152 14.32 4.36 -12.38
N ASP A 153 14.47 4.90 -13.59
CA ASP A 153 14.30 4.19 -14.86
C ASP A 153 15.48 3.26 -15.19
N ALA A 154 16.68 3.57 -14.73
CA ALA A 154 17.84 2.72 -14.93
C ALA A 154 17.91 1.54 -13.93
N GLN A 155 17.41 1.73 -12.70
CA GLN A 155 17.45 0.67 -11.68
C GLN A 155 16.60 -0.56 -12.07
N PRO A 156 17.05 -1.80 -11.76
CA PRO A 156 16.36 -3.01 -12.19
C PRO A 156 15.04 -3.29 -11.45
N TYR A 157 14.84 -2.72 -10.26
CA TYR A 157 13.69 -2.96 -9.41
C TYR A 157 12.97 -1.66 -9.04
N HIS A 158 11.66 -1.76 -8.83
CA HIS A 158 10.88 -0.73 -8.14
C HIS A 158 10.85 -1.05 -6.64
N LEU A 159 11.41 -0.17 -5.82
CA LEU A 159 11.58 -0.41 -4.39
C LEU A 159 10.61 0.46 -3.58
N GLU A 160 9.92 -0.13 -2.61
CA GLU A 160 9.10 0.61 -1.66
C GLU A 160 9.31 0.11 -0.22
N VAL A 161 9.41 1.04 0.72
CA VAL A 161 9.39 0.77 2.17
C VAL A 161 8.03 1.16 2.71
N TRP A 162 7.35 0.21 3.37
CA TRP A 162 6.00 0.37 3.88
C TRP A 162 6.02 0.22 5.39
N CYS A 163 5.71 1.28 6.14
CA CYS A 163 5.75 1.25 7.61
C CYS A 163 4.41 1.63 8.26
N GLU A 164 3.97 0.83 9.24
CA GLU A 164 2.72 1.07 9.98
C GLU A 164 2.76 2.33 10.89
N LYS A 165 3.94 2.92 11.11
CA LYS A 165 4.08 4.12 11.94
C LYS A 165 4.99 5.11 11.26
N SER A 166 4.58 6.37 11.21
CA SER A 166 5.39 7.48 10.67
C SER A 166 6.45 8.00 11.66
N THR A 167 6.54 7.40 12.85
CA THR A 167 7.49 7.81 13.90
C THR A 167 8.95 7.52 13.55
N MET A 168 9.20 6.69 12.53
CA MET A 168 10.54 6.27 12.10
C MET A 168 10.97 6.89 10.76
N ASN A 169 10.32 7.97 10.32
CA ASN A 169 10.64 8.62 9.04
C ASN A 169 12.07 9.18 9.02
N ASP A 170 12.62 9.60 10.15
CA ASP A 170 14.02 10.06 10.27
C ASP A 170 15.04 8.95 9.95
N VAL A 171 14.70 7.69 10.24
CA VAL A 171 15.49 6.51 9.87
C VAL A 171 15.30 6.15 8.40
N PHE A 172 14.06 6.14 7.91
CA PHE A 172 13.77 5.61 6.57
C PHE A 172 14.00 6.62 5.45
N MET A 173 13.73 7.91 5.65
CA MET A 173 13.85 8.92 4.59
C MET A 173 15.25 8.98 3.96
N PRO A 174 16.36 8.99 4.74
CA PRO A 174 17.70 8.99 4.15
C PRO A 174 18.02 7.73 3.34
N LEU A 175 17.48 6.58 3.75
CA LEU A 175 17.67 5.31 3.02
C LEU A 175 16.84 5.29 1.75
N CYS A 176 15.59 5.74 1.82
CA CYS A 176 14.68 5.83 0.67
C CYS A 176 15.23 6.79 -0.39
N ASP A 177 15.79 7.92 0.03
CA ASP A 177 16.49 8.87 -0.84
C ASP A 177 17.71 8.23 -1.51
N ARG A 178 18.57 7.56 -0.73
CA ARG A 178 19.77 6.89 -1.23
C ARG A 178 19.48 5.81 -2.27
N TYR A 179 18.47 4.99 -2.02
CA TYR A 179 18.14 3.83 -2.85
C TYR A 179 17.02 4.10 -3.86
N ASN A 180 16.57 5.35 -3.97
CA ASN A 180 15.47 5.76 -4.84
C ASN A 180 14.21 4.90 -4.61
N ALA A 181 13.92 4.59 -3.34
CA ALA A 181 12.78 3.78 -2.91
C ALA A 181 11.66 4.69 -2.39
N ASN A 182 10.41 4.36 -2.65
CA ASN A 182 9.28 5.12 -2.10
C ASN A 182 9.04 4.78 -0.63
N LEU A 183 8.74 5.77 0.20
CA LEU A 183 8.30 5.54 1.59
C LEU A 183 6.79 5.71 1.70
N VAL A 184 6.10 4.66 2.13
CA VAL A 184 4.65 4.67 2.39
C VAL A 184 4.44 4.43 3.88
N THR A 185 3.77 5.36 4.55
CA THR A 185 3.38 5.20 5.96
C THR A 185 1.87 5.18 6.10
N PHE A 186 1.35 4.35 7.00
CA PHE A 186 -0.08 4.13 7.16
C PHE A 186 -0.39 3.66 8.57
N GLU A 187 -1.60 3.88 9.08
CA GLU A 187 -2.00 3.38 10.41
C GLU A 187 -2.95 2.18 10.33
N GLY A 188 -2.54 1.06 10.92
CA GLY A 188 -3.30 -0.19 10.96
C GLY A 188 -3.29 -0.91 9.61
N GLU A 189 -4.38 -1.60 9.27
CA GLU A 189 -4.40 -2.41 8.05
C GLU A 189 -4.38 -1.55 6.77
N VAL A 190 -3.44 -1.82 5.85
CA VAL A 190 -3.31 -1.15 4.56
C VAL A 190 -4.65 -1.10 3.80
N SER A 191 -5.01 0.07 3.29
CA SER A 191 -6.26 0.25 2.54
C SER A 191 -6.17 -0.32 1.12
N LEU A 192 -7.32 -0.67 0.54
CA LEU A 192 -7.41 -1.10 -0.85
C LEU A 192 -6.92 -0.01 -1.83
N SER A 193 -7.13 1.27 -1.48
CA SER A 193 -6.67 2.41 -2.28
C SER A 193 -5.14 2.47 -2.31
N ALA A 194 -4.47 2.34 -1.15
CA ALA A 194 -3.01 2.29 -1.11
C ALA A 194 -2.42 1.12 -1.94
N CYS A 195 -3.02 -0.08 -1.86
CA CYS A 195 -2.63 -1.19 -2.72
C CYS A 195 -2.86 -0.91 -4.21
N ASN A 196 -3.92 -0.17 -4.56
CA ASN A 196 -4.17 0.25 -5.93
C ASN A 196 -3.11 1.24 -6.42
N ASP A 197 -2.67 2.15 -5.55
CA ASP A 197 -1.64 3.15 -5.89
C ASP A 197 -0.28 2.49 -6.09
N LEU A 198 0.04 1.43 -5.34
CA LEU A 198 1.19 0.57 -5.63
C LEU A 198 1.14 0.02 -7.07
N ILE A 199 0.00 -0.55 -7.49
CA ILE A 199 -0.13 -1.06 -8.86
C ILE A 199 0.00 0.07 -9.89
N ALA A 200 -0.52 1.26 -9.60
CA ALA A 200 -0.36 2.42 -10.48
C ALA A 200 1.10 2.87 -10.62
N ARG A 201 1.87 2.87 -9.52
CA ARG A 201 3.31 3.17 -9.55
C ARG A 201 4.10 2.12 -10.31
N ILE A 202 3.81 0.83 -10.13
CA ILE A 202 4.43 -0.25 -10.91
C ILE A 202 4.12 -0.12 -12.41
N LYS A 203 2.88 0.24 -12.77
CA LYS A 203 2.51 0.53 -14.16
C LYS A 203 3.32 1.70 -14.73
N SER A 204 3.51 2.75 -13.94
CA SER A 204 4.31 3.92 -14.32
C SER A 204 5.78 3.54 -14.50
N ALA A 205 6.29 2.62 -13.66
CA ALA A 205 7.59 1.99 -13.79
C ALA A 205 7.69 0.96 -14.94
N SER A 206 6.80 1.02 -15.93
CA SER A 206 6.73 0.08 -17.06
C SER A 206 6.69 -1.41 -16.65
N GLY A 207 6.08 -1.72 -15.50
CA GLY A 207 5.94 -3.09 -15.02
C GLY A 207 7.20 -3.70 -14.40
N LYS A 208 8.17 -2.88 -13.98
CA LYS A 208 9.37 -3.35 -13.27
C LYS A 208 9.03 -4.29 -12.11
N PRO A 209 9.84 -5.34 -11.87
CA PRO A 209 9.72 -6.16 -10.68
C PRO A 209 9.76 -5.28 -9.42
N ALA A 210 8.76 -5.42 -8.56
CA ALA A 210 8.59 -4.60 -7.37
C ALA A 210 8.94 -5.35 -6.09
N ARG A 211 9.66 -4.68 -5.19
CA ARG A 211 10.03 -5.19 -3.86
C ARG A 211 9.51 -4.24 -2.81
N VAL A 212 8.57 -4.73 -2.02
CA VAL A 212 7.94 -3.98 -0.93
C VAL A 212 8.47 -4.51 0.39
N PHE A 213 9.20 -3.68 1.13
CA PHE A 213 9.72 -3.97 2.46
C PHE A 213 8.72 -3.48 3.50
N TYR A 214 7.93 -4.42 4.01
CA TYR A 214 6.86 -4.16 4.97
C TYR A 214 7.41 -4.21 6.40
N ILE A 215 7.14 -3.15 7.16
CA ILE A 215 7.64 -2.93 8.51
C ILE A 215 6.45 -2.66 9.44
N SER A 216 6.33 -3.48 10.48
CA SER A 216 5.27 -3.35 11.48
C SER A 216 5.73 -3.84 12.84
N ASP A 217 4.96 -3.51 13.87
CA ASP A 217 5.12 -4.11 15.18
C ASP A 217 4.90 -5.63 15.11
N PHE A 218 5.52 -6.37 16.03
CA PHE A 218 5.28 -7.79 16.18
C PHE A 218 4.10 -8.03 17.13
N ASP A 219 2.90 -8.08 16.58
CA ASP A 219 1.68 -8.48 17.25
C ASP A 219 0.75 -9.26 16.29
N PRO A 220 -0.39 -9.80 16.76
CA PRO A 220 -1.31 -10.55 15.89
C PRO A 220 -1.87 -9.75 14.70
N ALA A 221 -1.97 -8.42 14.82
CA ALA A 221 -2.34 -7.58 13.69
C ALA A 221 -1.14 -7.45 12.74
N GLY A 222 0.01 -6.97 13.24
CA GLY A 222 1.28 -6.81 12.54
C GLY A 222 1.63 -7.99 11.64
N ASN A 223 1.65 -9.20 12.18
CA ASN A 223 1.99 -10.41 11.43
C ASN A 223 0.97 -10.76 10.31
N SER A 224 -0.30 -10.37 10.49
CA SER A 224 -1.36 -10.66 9.52
C SER A 224 -1.47 -9.62 8.39
N MET A 225 -0.99 -8.38 8.61
CA MET A 225 -1.18 -7.30 7.65
C MET A 225 -0.41 -7.49 6.33
N PRO A 226 0.86 -7.96 6.31
CA PRO A 226 1.56 -8.26 5.06
C PRO A 226 0.81 -9.30 4.20
N VAL A 227 0.21 -10.30 4.83
CA VAL A 227 -0.61 -11.33 4.14
C VAL A 227 -1.88 -10.71 3.57
N ALA A 228 -2.56 -9.84 4.35
CA ALA A 228 -3.74 -9.12 3.89
C ALA A 228 -3.44 -8.18 2.72
N MET A 229 -2.31 -7.45 2.78
CA MET A 229 -1.81 -6.62 1.68
C MET A 229 -1.50 -7.47 0.44
N SER A 230 -0.77 -8.57 0.61
CA SER A 230 -0.43 -9.49 -0.50
C SER A 230 -1.67 -10.00 -1.20
N ARG A 231 -2.71 -10.37 -0.43
CA ARG A 231 -3.97 -10.84 -0.99
C ARG A 231 -4.74 -9.75 -1.77
N LYS A 232 -4.68 -8.50 -1.31
CA LYS A 232 -5.26 -7.34 -2.03
C LYS A 232 -4.50 -7.06 -3.33
N VAL A 233 -3.17 -7.08 -3.28
CA VAL A 233 -2.30 -6.89 -4.45
C VAL A 233 -2.55 -7.98 -5.50
N GLU A 234 -2.57 -9.25 -5.09
CA GLU A 234 -2.90 -10.40 -5.95
C GLU A 234 -4.27 -10.18 -6.64
N TYR A 235 -5.29 -9.82 -5.86
CA TYR A 235 -6.61 -9.54 -6.39
C TYR A 235 -6.62 -8.39 -7.41
N LEU A 236 -5.85 -7.32 -7.18
CA LEU A 236 -5.77 -6.16 -8.07
C LEU A 236 -5.00 -6.47 -9.35
N LEU A 237 -3.92 -7.26 -9.28
CA LEU A 237 -3.20 -7.76 -10.46
C LEU A 237 -4.16 -8.54 -11.36
N ASP A 238 -4.92 -9.47 -10.78
CA ASP A 238 -5.96 -10.23 -11.48
C ASP A 238 -7.09 -9.33 -12.01
N LEU A 239 -7.49 -8.30 -11.26
CA LEU A 239 -8.54 -7.36 -11.67
C LEU A 239 -8.13 -6.58 -12.92
N TYR A 240 -6.87 -6.15 -12.95
CA TYR A 240 -6.32 -5.35 -14.04
C TYR A 240 -5.71 -6.17 -15.16
N GLY A 241 -5.67 -7.50 -15.03
CA GLY A 241 -5.02 -8.38 -16.02
C GLY A 241 -3.53 -8.13 -16.14
N CYS A 242 -2.87 -7.75 -15.04
CA CYS A 242 -1.43 -7.49 -14.98
C CYS A 242 -0.70 -8.71 -14.41
N ASP A 243 0.43 -9.05 -15.00
CA ASP A 243 1.33 -10.13 -14.55
C ASP A 243 2.67 -9.55 -14.10
N PHE A 244 2.63 -8.66 -13.10
CA PHE A 244 3.82 -8.03 -12.54
C PHE A 244 4.43 -8.90 -11.45
N ASP A 245 5.77 -8.99 -11.39
CA ASP A 245 6.48 -9.65 -10.29
C ASP A 245 6.53 -8.72 -9.07
N VAL A 246 5.60 -8.91 -8.14
CA VAL A 246 5.52 -8.14 -6.88
C VAL A 246 5.84 -9.05 -5.69
N ARG A 247 6.81 -8.66 -4.88
CA ARG A 247 7.16 -9.36 -3.63
C ARG A 247 6.98 -8.42 -2.44
N ILE A 248 6.16 -8.84 -1.49
CA ILE A 248 6.00 -8.17 -0.20
C ILE A 248 6.76 -8.97 0.83
N ASN A 249 7.79 -8.36 1.41
CA ASN A 249 8.65 -8.96 2.42
C ASN A 249 8.34 -8.33 3.78
N ALA A 250 7.83 -9.11 4.73
CA ALA A 250 7.70 -8.69 6.12
C ALA A 250 9.10 -8.63 6.74
N LEU A 251 9.74 -7.47 6.64
CA LEU A 251 11.17 -7.31 6.89
C LEU A 251 11.50 -7.35 8.38
N VAL A 252 10.75 -6.58 9.17
CA VAL A 252 10.99 -6.38 10.61
C VAL A 252 9.72 -5.82 11.26
N LEU A 253 9.32 -6.20 12.47
CA LEU A 253 9.93 -7.20 13.36
C LEU A 253 9.41 -8.62 13.06
N THR A 254 10.31 -9.61 12.98
CA THR A 254 9.94 -11.04 12.89
C THR A 254 10.24 -11.78 14.19
N ALA A 255 9.75 -13.02 14.30
CA ALA A 255 10.04 -13.88 15.45
C ALA A 255 11.55 -14.14 15.60
N GLU A 256 12.25 -14.28 14.47
CA GLU A 256 13.69 -14.45 14.38
C GLU A 256 14.41 -13.19 14.89
N THR A 257 14.02 -12.00 14.42
CA THR A 257 14.60 -10.72 14.90
C THR A 257 14.45 -10.57 16.42
N ILE A 258 13.27 -10.90 16.97
CA ILE A 258 13.05 -10.78 18.41
C ILE A 258 13.95 -11.71 19.22
N GLN A 259 14.20 -12.92 18.72
CA GLN A 259 15.10 -13.87 19.37
C GLN A 259 16.56 -13.44 19.27
N GLU A 260 16.99 -13.00 18.10
CA GLU A 260 18.35 -12.55 17.82
C GLU A 260 18.75 -11.34 18.69
N TYR A 261 17.87 -10.34 18.76
CA TYR A 261 18.10 -9.10 19.52
C TYR A 261 17.59 -9.15 20.96
N ASN A 262 17.07 -10.30 21.41
CA ASN A 262 16.53 -10.50 22.76
C ASN A 262 15.59 -9.35 23.22
N LEU A 263 14.67 -8.95 22.33
CA LEU A 263 13.84 -7.76 22.54
C LEU A 263 12.78 -7.97 23.64
N PRO A 264 12.50 -6.94 24.46
CA PRO A 264 11.52 -7.02 25.53
C PRO A 264 10.11 -7.16 24.97
N ARG A 265 9.33 -8.04 25.59
CA ARG A 265 7.93 -8.31 25.18
C ARG A 265 6.94 -7.61 26.10
N LYS A 266 5.87 -7.07 25.51
CA LYS A 266 4.70 -6.54 26.21
C LYS A 266 3.55 -7.56 26.19
N PRO A 267 2.68 -7.60 27.22
CA PRO A 267 1.48 -8.43 27.18
C PRO A 267 0.59 -8.07 25.98
N ILE A 268 0.00 -9.08 25.34
CA ILE A 268 -0.99 -8.89 24.26
C ILE A 268 -2.34 -8.61 24.92
N LYS A 269 -3.07 -7.60 24.46
CA LYS A 269 -4.42 -7.34 24.95
C LYS A 269 -5.35 -8.49 24.57
N ASP A 270 -6.23 -8.90 25.49
CA ASP A 270 -7.18 -10.00 25.23
C ASP A 270 -8.05 -9.77 23.98
N THR A 271 -8.34 -8.51 23.64
CA THR A 271 -9.11 -8.13 22.44
C THR A 271 -8.36 -8.32 21.12
N GLU A 272 -7.04 -8.48 21.17
CA GLU A 272 -6.16 -8.67 20.00
C GLU A 272 -5.76 -10.14 19.81
N ASN A 273 -6.19 -11.03 20.72
CA ASN A 273 -5.86 -12.44 20.67
C ASN A 273 -6.64 -13.14 19.53
N ARG A 274 -5.98 -13.34 18.39
CA ARG A 274 -6.56 -14.00 17.21
C ARG A 274 -6.46 -15.53 17.24
N GLY A 275 -6.27 -16.13 18.43
CA GLY A 275 -6.06 -17.58 18.57
C GLY A 275 -4.64 -18.04 18.22
N GLU A 276 -3.74 -17.09 17.95
CA GLU A 276 -2.33 -17.32 17.60
C GLU A 276 -1.42 -17.31 18.83
N ALA A 277 -1.96 -17.58 20.02
CA ALA A 277 -1.22 -17.56 21.29
C ALA A 277 0.06 -18.41 21.27
N ALA A 278 0.12 -19.46 20.42
CA ALA A 278 1.31 -20.30 20.25
C ALA A 278 2.46 -19.61 19.47
N LEU A 279 2.15 -18.74 18.49
CA LEU A 279 3.14 -17.99 17.71
C LEU A 279 3.70 -16.81 18.50
N PHE A 280 2.82 -16.14 19.26
CA PHE A 280 3.21 -14.95 20.00
C PHE A 280 3.66 -15.24 21.43
N GLY A 281 3.38 -16.45 21.97
CA GLY A 281 3.91 -17.05 23.20
C GLY A 281 4.03 -16.12 24.41
N ASN A 282 5.06 -15.29 24.37
CA ASN A 282 5.53 -14.39 25.44
C ASN A 282 5.10 -12.92 25.26
N GLY A 283 4.33 -12.56 24.23
CA GLY A 283 3.79 -11.20 24.05
C GLY A 283 4.19 -10.52 22.74
N ALA A 284 3.73 -9.28 22.56
CA ALA A 284 4.01 -8.42 21.42
C ALA A 284 5.33 -7.64 21.60
N VAL A 285 5.91 -7.13 20.51
CA VAL A 285 7.10 -6.25 20.53
C VAL A 285 6.85 -5.07 19.60
N GLU A 286 7.13 -3.86 20.09
CA GLU A 286 7.03 -2.64 19.29
C GLU A 286 8.35 -2.39 18.56
N LEU A 287 8.27 -1.81 17.37
CA LEU A 287 9.45 -1.42 16.59
C LEU A 287 10.38 -0.48 17.37
N ASP A 288 9.80 0.40 18.20
CA ASP A 288 10.53 1.30 19.11
C ASP A 288 11.48 0.55 20.06
N ALA A 289 11.20 -0.71 20.40
CA ALA A 289 12.07 -1.50 21.28
C ALA A 289 13.41 -1.84 20.62
N LEU A 290 13.42 -2.07 19.30
CA LEU A 290 14.65 -2.33 18.56
C LEU A 290 15.51 -1.07 18.53
N GLU A 291 14.93 0.07 18.15
CA GLU A 291 15.67 1.34 18.07
C GLU A 291 16.13 1.84 19.45
N ALA A 292 15.36 1.60 20.51
CA ALA A 292 15.76 2.00 21.86
C ALA A 292 16.95 1.18 22.41
N LEU A 293 17.03 -0.11 22.09
CA LEU A 293 18.06 -1.01 22.61
C LEU A 293 19.27 -1.15 21.69
N TYR A 294 19.05 -1.03 20.38
CA TYR A 294 20.06 -1.15 19.33
C TYR A 294 19.91 0.01 18.32
N PRO A 295 20.24 1.26 18.72
CA PRO A 295 20.03 2.43 17.86
C PRO A 295 20.73 2.30 16.51
N GLY A 296 19.99 2.55 15.43
CA GLY A 296 20.49 2.50 14.05
C GLY A 296 20.44 1.10 13.42
N GLU A 297 20.10 0.06 14.18
CA GLU A 297 20.03 -1.31 13.65
C GLU A 297 18.85 -1.51 12.71
N LEU A 298 17.71 -0.85 12.96
CA LEU A 298 16.61 -0.82 11.98
C LEU A 298 17.09 -0.27 10.64
N GLY A 299 17.88 0.80 10.68
CA GLY A 299 18.50 1.39 9.50
C GLY A 299 19.44 0.41 8.78
N ASN A 300 20.27 -0.34 9.53
CA ASN A 300 21.16 -1.36 8.96
C ASN A 300 20.38 -2.49 8.27
N ILE A 301 19.31 -2.99 8.89
CA ILE A 301 18.44 -4.04 8.35
C ILE A 301 17.80 -3.57 7.04
N VAL A 302 17.20 -2.37 7.03
CA VAL A 302 16.56 -1.80 5.83
C VAL A 302 17.60 -1.52 4.73
N ASN A 303 18.75 -0.97 5.10
CA ASN A 303 19.85 -0.72 4.16
C ASN A 303 20.33 -2.01 3.49
N ALA A 304 20.55 -3.08 4.27
CA ALA A 304 20.96 -4.37 3.72
C ALA A 304 19.92 -4.89 2.73
N ALA A 305 18.64 -4.87 3.11
CA ALA A 305 17.54 -5.35 2.28
C ALA A 305 17.38 -4.55 0.98
N LEU A 306 17.48 -3.22 1.02
CA LEU A 306 17.41 -2.37 -0.18
C LEU A 306 18.62 -2.59 -1.10
N SER A 307 19.82 -2.70 -0.53
CA SER A 307 21.07 -2.81 -1.30
C SER A 307 21.13 -4.07 -2.18
N GLU A 308 20.46 -5.16 -1.79
CA GLU A 308 20.36 -6.39 -2.60
C GLU A 308 19.65 -6.17 -3.94
N TYR A 309 18.77 -5.16 -4.01
CA TYR A 309 17.96 -4.85 -5.18
C TYR A 309 18.34 -3.52 -5.83
N TYR A 310 19.45 -2.92 -5.41
CA TYR A 310 19.94 -1.67 -5.96
C TYR A 310 21.28 -1.87 -6.67
N ASN A 311 21.39 -1.36 -7.90
CA ASN A 311 22.62 -1.45 -8.67
C ASN A 311 23.37 -0.12 -8.59
N GLN A 312 24.41 -0.09 -7.75
CA GLN A 312 25.27 1.08 -7.59
C GLN A 312 26.03 1.43 -8.88
N ALA A 313 26.49 0.44 -9.64
CA ALA A 313 27.23 0.72 -10.88
C ALA A 313 26.34 1.40 -11.93
N VAL A 314 25.06 1.02 -12.02
CA VAL A 314 24.07 1.68 -12.89
C VAL A 314 23.81 3.12 -12.43
N PHE A 315 23.74 3.35 -11.12
CA PHE A 315 23.64 4.72 -10.60
C PHE A 315 24.86 5.56 -11.00
N ASP A 316 26.06 5.04 -10.78
CA ASP A 316 27.31 5.76 -11.08
C ASP A 316 27.41 6.07 -12.60
N GLU A 317 26.97 5.16 -13.46
CA GLU A 317 26.89 5.33 -14.91
C GLU A 317 25.91 6.46 -15.29
N VAL A 318 24.67 6.42 -14.79
CA VAL A 318 23.67 7.47 -15.04
C VAL A 318 24.16 8.83 -14.56
N MET A 319 24.77 8.90 -13.38
CA MET A 319 25.31 10.15 -12.85
C MET A 319 26.47 10.69 -13.70
N SER A 320 27.38 9.82 -14.15
CA SER A 320 28.48 10.18 -15.04
C SER A 320 27.98 10.70 -16.39
N GLU A 321 26.97 10.05 -16.98
CA GLU A 321 26.37 10.50 -18.24
C GLU A 321 25.66 11.85 -18.09
N GLN A 322 24.89 12.04 -17.01
CA GLN A 322 24.26 13.33 -16.71
C GLN A 322 25.32 14.44 -16.53
N GLU A 323 26.44 14.15 -15.87
CA GLU A 323 27.50 15.11 -15.64
C GLU A 323 28.26 15.45 -16.94
N ALA A 324 28.54 14.46 -17.78
CA ALA A 324 29.13 14.65 -19.11
C ALA A 324 28.22 15.50 -20.03
N LEU A 325 26.91 15.26 -19.97
CA LEU A 325 25.91 16.04 -20.68
C LEU A 325 25.88 17.50 -20.22
N ARG A 326 25.94 17.75 -18.90
CA ARG A 326 26.02 19.12 -18.34
C ARG A 326 27.28 19.86 -18.81
N GLN A 327 28.42 19.17 -18.85
CA GLN A 327 29.70 19.74 -19.30
C GLN A 327 29.75 19.99 -20.82
N SER A 328 29.15 19.12 -21.63
CA SER A 328 29.10 19.32 -23.09
C SER A 328 28.18 20.49 -23.47
N GLY A 329 27.10 20.72 -22.72
CA GLY A 329 26.19 21.86 -22.89
C GLY A 329 26.77 23.22 -22.47
N THR A 330 27.92 23.26 -21.79
CA THR A 330 28.60 24.50 -21.35
C THR A 330 29.76 24.95 -22.24
N ARG A 331 30.10 24.20 -23.30
CA ARG A 331 31.07 24.66 -24.31
C ARG A 331 30.44 25.73 -25.21
N GLN A 332 30.71 26.99 -24.87
CA GLN A 332 30.51 28.15 -25.74
C GLN A 332 31.55 28.14 -26.87
N ASP A 333 31.09 28.26 -28.11
CA ASP A 333 31.87 28.83 -29.22
C ASP A 333 31.96 30.37 -29.07
#